data_AF-A0A377U251-F1
#
_entry.id   AF-A0A377U251-F1
#
_cell.length_a   1.000
_cell.length_b   1.000
_cell.length_c   1.000
_cell.angle_alpha   90.00
_cell.angle_beta   90.00
_cell.angle_gamma   90.00
#
_symmetry.space_group_name_H-M   'P 1'
#
loop_
_entity.id
_entity.type
_entity.pdbx_description
1 polymer ?
#
loop_
_entity_poly.entity_id
_entity_poly.type
_entity_poly.pdbx_seq_one_letter_code
_entity_poly.pdbx_strand_id
1 'polypeptide(L)'
;MHGKGSSVYKEQIHVPMIIRHPAYPGNIRCNSLTNHLDLVPTLIGLTGRDRSLREKVLEGRKGRDMSPLLAHPEQAGLNALRPGSLYCYGMILYMDAQYTAKFRKLAGEKLPHDQFKKAIASLPS
;
A
#
# COMPACT_ATOMS: atom_id res chain seq x y z
N MET A 1 -8.92 -1.56 24.65
CA MET A 1 -7.96 -1.40 23.54
C MET A 1 -7.80 0.09 23.29
N HIS A 2 -6.93 0.79 24.03
CA HIS A 2 -6.58 2.19 23.73
C HIS A 2 -5.33 2.15 22.85
N GLY A 3 -5.52 2.07 21.54
CA GLY A 3 -4.40 1.89 20.62
C GLY A 3 -4.86 1.73 19.18
N LYS A 4 -3.97 2.13 18.28
CA LYS A 4 -4.03 1.98 16.81
C LYS A 4 -4.71 0.66 16.43
N GLY A 5 -6.02 0.71 16.20
CA GLY A 5 -6.91 -0.46 16.17
C GLY A 5 -7.61 -0.62 14.83
N SER A 6 -8.72 -1.36 14.82
CA SER A 6 -9.59 -1.60 13.65
C SER A 6 -10.49 -0.40 13.33
N SER A 7 -9.92 0.78 13.09
CA SER A 7 -10.70 2.02 12.92
C SER A 7 -10.45 2.71 11.59
N VAL A 8 -11.53 3.32 11.08
CA VAL A 8 -11.54 4.19 9.90
C VAL A 8 -11.39 5.68 10.27
N TYR A 9 -11.09 5.97 11.53
CA TYR A 9 -10.92 7.35 11.99
C TYR A 9 -9.79 8.02 11.23
N LYS A 10 -10.03 9.27 10.82
CA LYS A 10 -9.08 10.07 10.03
C LYS A 10 -7.74 10.16 10.74
N GLU A 11 -7.76 10.36 12.06
CA GLU A 11 -6.61 10.46 12.95
C GLU A 11 -5.69 9.24 12.87
N GLN A 12 -6.23 8.08 12.47
CA GLN A 12 -5.48 6.84 12.34
C GLN A 12 -5.04 6.54 10.90
N ILE A 13 -5.88 6.84 9.90
CA ILE A 13 -5.63 6.44 8.50
C ILE A 13 -4.99 7.56 7.65
N HIS A 14 -5.18 8.82 8.03
CA HIS A 14 -4.68 9.98 7.31
C HIS A 14 -3.25 10.29 7.77
N VAL A 15 -2.28 9.65 7.14
CA VAL A 15 -0.86 9.79 7.43
C VAL A 15 -0.22 10.92 6.61
N PRO A 16 0.80 11.61 7.14
CA PRO A 16 1.59 12.55 6.35
C PRO A 16 2.29 11.86 5.18
N MET A 17 2.23 12.47 3.99
CA MET A 17 3.02 12.07 2.83
C MET A 17 3.70 13.30 2.24
N ILE A 18 5.03 13.25 2.12
CA ILE A 18 5.84 14.33 1.57
C ILE A 18 6.64 13.75 0.41
N ILE A 19 6.48 14.33 -0.78
CA ILE A 19 7.28 14.01 -1.96
C ILE A 19 8.15 15.24 -2.26
N ARG A 20 9.47 15.04 -2.26
CA ARG A 20 10.44 16.05 -2.70
C ARG A 20 11.10 15.55 -3.97
N HIS A 21 10.97 16.30 -5.04
CA HIS A 21 11.59 15.97 -6.32
C HIS A 21 12.22 17.24 -6.92
N PRO A 22 13.48 17.22 -7.36
CA PRO A 22 14.24 18.42 -7.73
C PRO A 22 13.65 19.18 -8.94
N ALA A 23 12.86 18.51 -9.78
CA ALA A 23 12.22 19.12 -10.94
C ALA A 23 10.94 19.92 -10.63
N TYR A 24 10.44 19.92 -9.39
CA TYR A 24 9.18 20.56 -9.03
C TYR A 24 9.35 21.53 -7.85
N PRO A 25 8.54 22.61 -7.80
CA PRO A 25 8.54 23.52 -6.66
C PRO A 25 8.10 22.80 -5.37
N GLY A 26 8.72 23.18 -4.25
CA GLY A 26 8.38 22.67 -2.92
C GLY A 26 7.34 23.53 -2.21
N ASN A 27 6.98 23.13 -0.99
CA ASN A 27 6.05 23.86 -0.11
C ASN A 27 4.64 24.07 -0.68
N ILE A 28 4.17 23.15 -1.52
CA ILE A 28 2.82 23.14 -2.06
C ILE A 28 2.06 21.93 -1.50
N ARG A 29 0.75 22.09 -1.29
CA ARG A 29 -0.15 21.03 -0.81
C ARG A 29 -0.97 20.48 -1.97
N CYS A 30 -1.12 19.16 -1.99
CA CYS A 30 -2.03 18.45 -2.88
C CYS A 30 -3.15 17.82 -2.05
N ASN A 31 -4.41 18.02 -2.47
CA ASN A 31 -5.58 17.51 -1.77
C ASN A 31 -6.15 16.23 -2.42
N SER A 32 -5.54 15.73 -3.49
CA SER A 32 -6.01 14.53 -4.19
C SER A 32 -5.98 13.30 -3.27
N LEU A 33 -7.01 12.47 -3.38
CA LEU A 33 -7.15 11.23 -2.63
C LEU A 33 -6.11 10.20 -3.10
N THR A 34 -5.31 9.71 -2.15
CA THR A 34 -4.23 8.73 -2.37
C THR A 34 -4.36 7.58 -1.37
N ASN A 35 -3.62 6.49 -1.59
CA ASN A 35 -3.47 5.42 -0.61
C ASN A 35 -2.11 4.72 -0.75
N HIS A 36 -1.82 3.82 0.18
CA HIS A 36 -0.54 3.12 0.25
C HIS A 36 -0.20 2.27 -1.00
N LEU A 37 -1.20 1.83 -1.77
CA LEU A 37 -0.95 1.05 -3.00
C LEU A 37 -0.31 1.91 -4.10
N ASP A 38 -0.40 3.23 -4.00
CA ASP A 38 0.10 4.19 -5.00
C ASP A 38 1.60 4.43 -4.94
N LEU A 39 2.22 4.07 -3.83
CA LEU A 39 3.65 4.30 -3.61
C LEU A 39 4.48 3.59 -4.69
N VAL A 40 4.19 2.31 -4.95
CA VAL A 40 4.92 1.51 -5.94
C VAL A 40 4.77 2.08 -7.37
N PRO A 41 3.57 2.29 -7.93
CA PRO A 41 3.43 2.88 -9.26
C PRO A 41 3.98 4.30 -9.35
N THR A 42 3.94 5.08 -8.27
CA THR A 42 4.54 6.43 -8.26
C THR A 42 6.06 6.38 -8.32
N LEU A 43 6.71 5.53 -7.51
CA LEU A 43 8.16 5.35 -7.55
C LEU A 43 8.62 4.87 -8.93
N ILE A 44 7.86 3.95 -9.54
CA ILE A 44 8.11 3.47 -10.90
C ILE A 44 7.90 4.60 -11.93
N GLY A 45 6.84 5.41 -11.80
CA GLY A 45 6.59 6.58 -12.65
C GLY A 45 7.73 7.60 -12.62
N LEU A 46 8.28 7.86 -11.43
CA LEU A 46 9.38 8.81 -11.21
C LEU A 46 10.74 8.33 -11.74
N THR A 47 10.87 7.07 -12.18
CA THR A 47 12.13 6.58 -12.79
C THR A 47 12.39 7.13 -14.20
N GLY A 48 11.39 7.77 -14.82
CA GLY A 48 11.46 8.22 -16.21
C GLY A 48 11.62 7.10 -17.23
N ARG A 49 11.41 5.84 -16.84
CA ARG A 49 11.49 4.69 -17.77
C ARG A 49 10.31 4.68 -18.73
N ASP A 50 10.52 3.99 -19.84
CA ASP A 50 9.51 3.79 -20.87
C ASP A 50 8.19 3.26 -20.30
N ARG A 51 7.07 3.75 -20.85
CA ARG A 51 5.73 3.41 -20.37
C ARG A 51 5.42 1.92 -20.47
N SER A 52 5.80 1.26 -21.56
CA SER A 52 5.51 -0.16 -21.76
C SER A 52 6.21 -1.03 -20.71
N LEU A 53 7.45 -0.67 -20.37
CA LEU A 53 8.21 -1.35 -19.32
C LEU A 53 7.58 -1.15 -17.94
N ARG A 54 7.14 0.08 -17.64
CA ARG A 54 6.46 0.39 -16.38
C ARG A 54 5.15 -0.39 -16.25
N GLU A 55 4.34 -0.43 -17.30
CA GLU A 55 3.06 -1.17 -17.32
C GLU A 55 3.29 -2.67 -17.12
N LYS A 56 4.32 -3.25 -17.75
CA LYS A 56 4.69 -4.66 -17.55
C LYS A 56 5.09 -4.97 -16.11
N VAL A 57 5.90 -4.12 -15.47
CA VAL A 57 6.30 -4.32 -14.06
C VAL A 57 5.13 -4.13 -13.10
N LEU A 58 4.19 -3.26 -13.46
CA LEU A 58 3.00 -2.95 -12.67
C LEU A 58 1.81 -3.87 -12.94
N GLU A 59 1.98 -4.91 -13.77
CA GLU A 59 0.91 -5.83 -14.11
C GLU A 59 0.23 -6.41 -12.85
N GLY A 60 -1.09 -6.37 -12.83
CA GLY A 60 -1.91 -6.83 -11.70
C GLY A 60 -1.93 -5.91 -10.47
N ARG A 61 -1.13 -4.83 -10.41
CA ARG A 61 -1.16 -3.87 -9.31
C ARG A 61 -2.36 -2.92 -9.42
N LYS A 62 -2.89 -2.49 -8.27
CA LYS A 62 -4.13 -1.69 -8.18
C LYS A 62 -3.91 -0.23 -7.82
N GLY A 63 -2.68 0.14 -7.45
CA GLY A 63 -2.32 1.53 -7.18
C GLY A 63 -2.30 2.38 -8.45
N ARG A 64 -2.25 3.70 -8.28
CA ARG A 64 -2.15 4.68 -9.37
C ARG A 64 -0.91 5.54 -9.18
N ASP A 65 -0.29 5.92 -10.28
CA ASP A 65 0.88 6.79 -10.30
C ASP A 65 0.47 8.23 -9.93
N MET A 66 1.03 8.76 -8.84
CA MET A 66 0.79 10.11 -8.33
C MET A 66 1.71 11.16 -8.98
N SER A 67 2.74 10.74 -9.71
CA SER A 67 3.73 11.67 -10.30
C SER A 67 3.13 12.75 -11.21
N PRO A 68 2.03 12.53 -11.96
CA PRO A 68 1.39 13.61 -12.72
C PRO A 68 0.86 14.76 -11.85
N LEU A 69 0.53 14.49 -10.59
CA LEU A 69 0.04 15.51 -9.65
C LEU A 69 1.13 16.49 -9.22
N LEU A 70 2.41 16.15 -9.41
CA LEU A 70 3.54 16.99 -8.98
C LEU A 70 3.71 18.24 -9.84
N ALA A 71 3.18 18.25 -11.06
CA ALA A 71 3.27 19.41 -11.96
C ALA A 71 2.41 20.59 -11.48
N HIS A 72 1.18 20.32 -11.04
CA HIS A 72 0.21 21.32 -10.58
C HIS A 72 -0.59 20.81 -9.36
N PRO A 73 0.07 20.54 -8.22
CA PRO A 73 -0.56 19.91 -7.06
C PRO A 73 -1.71 20.70 -6.45
N GLU A 74 -1.67 22.03 -6.53
CA GLU A 74 -2.72 22.94 -6.05
C GLU A 74 -3.99 22.92 -6.91
N GLN A 75 -3.88 22.51 -8.17
CA GLN A 75 -5.01 22.39 -9.10
C GLN A 75 -5.67 21.01 -9.02
N ALA A 76 -5.00 20.04 -8.40
CA ALA A 76 -5.51 18.69 -8.22
C ALA A 76 -6.65 18.67 -7.18
N GLY A 77 -7.89 18.60 -7.67
CA GLY A 77 -9.06 18.39 -6.82
C GLY A 77 -9.01 17.06 -6.07
N LEU A 78 -9.89 16.90 -5.07
CA LEU A 78 -9.97 15.71 -4.21
C LEU A 78 -9.97 14.39 -4.99
N ASN A 79 -10.63 14.36 -6.15
CA ASN A 79 -10.81 13.14 -6.94
C ASN A 79 -9.88 13.05 -8.15
N ALA A 80 -8.87 13.92 -8.26
CA ALA A 80 -8.00 14.01 -9.44
C ALA A 80 -7.31 12.68 -9.76
N LEU A 81 -6.85 11.95 -8.73
CA LEU A 81 -6.24 10.63 -8.92
C LEU A 81 -7.28 9.50 -8.96
N ARG A 82 -8.35 9.59 -8.17
CA ARG A 82 -9.40 8.57 -8.04
C ARG A 82 -10.69 9.10 -7.39
N PRO A 83 -11.85 8.47 -7.64
CA PRO A 83 -13.12 8.87 -7.04
C PRO A 83 -13.31 8.43 -5.57
N GLY A 84 -12.51 7.48 -5.08
CA GLY A 84 -12.67 6.91 -3.74
C GLY A 84 -11.57 5.90 -3.43
N SER A 85 -11.35 5.61 -2.15
CA SER A 85 -10.38 4.60 -1.69
C SER A 85 -11.05 3.61 -0.76
N LEU A 86 -10.89 2.32 -1.04
CA LEU A 86 -11.37 1.27 -0.15
C LEU A 86 -10.40 1.12 1.02
N TYR A 87 -10.94 1.23 2.24
CA TYR A 87 -10.22 0.83 3.44
C TYR A 87 -10.55 -0.63 3.73
N CYS A 88 -9.54 -1.49 3.66
CA CYS A 88 -9.65 -2.88 4.11
C CYS A 88 -8.89 -3.02 5.41
N TYR A 89 -9.61 -3.39 6.47
CA TYR A 89 -9.00 -3.83 7.72
C TYR A 89 -9.23 -5.33 7.87
N GLY A 90 -8.15 -6.09 7.73
CA GLY A 90 -8.15 -7.53 7.91
C GLY A 90 -7.20 -7.91 9.04
N MET A 91 -7.76 -8.41 10.15
CA MET A 91 -6.99 -9.12 11.16
C MET A 91 -7.15 -10.62 10.86
N ILE A 92 -6.16 -11.23 10.22
CA ILE A 92 -6.15 -12.69 9.94
C ILE A 92 -6.47 -13.51 11.20
N LEU A 93 -6.04 -13.02 12.36
CA LEU A 93 -6.32 -13.61 13.67
C LEU A 93 -7.82 -13.77 14.00
N TYR A 94 -8.68 -12.90 13.45
CA TYR A 94 -10.14 -12.96 13.63
C TYR A 94 -10.89 -13.46 12.39
N MET A 95 -10.23 -13.55 11.24
CA MET A 95 -10.86 -13.97 9.98
C MET A 95 -10.85 -15.49 9.82
N ASP A 96 -9.82 -16.17 10.32
CA ASP A 96 -9.71 -17.62 10.24
C ASP A 96 -9.00 -18.20 11.47
N ALA A 97 -9.80 -18.74 12.39
CA ALA A 97 -9.31 -19.37 13.61
C ALA A 97 -8.51 -20.65 13.33
N GLN A 98 -8.86 -21.41 12.29
CA GLN A 98 -8.17 -22.65 11.94
C GLN A 98 -6.80 -22.35 11.35
N TYR A 99 -6.72 -21.43 10.39
CA TYR A 99 -5.45 -20.96 9.85
C TYR A 99 -4.56 -20.39 10.95
N THR A 100 -5.13 -19.54 11.83
CA THR A 100 -4.39 -18.95 12.94
C THR A 100 -3.83 -20.00 13.90
N ALA A 101 -4.61 -21.04 14.25
CA ALA A 101 -4.12 -22.14 15.08
C ALA A 101 -2.99 -22.92 14.41
N LYS A 102 -3.13 -23.26 13.12
CA LYS A 102 -2.10 -23.96 12.34
C LYS A 102 -0.81 -23.13 12.22
N PHE A 103 -0.94 -21.84 11.91
CA PHE A 103 0.19 -20.90 11.83
C PHE A 103 0.92 -20.80 13.17
N ARG A 104 0.21 -20.63 14.29
CA ARG A 104 0.83 -20.55 15.63
C ARG A 104 1.58 -21.83 15.99
N LYS A 105 1.02 -23.00 15.66
CA LYS A 105 1.69 -24.29 15.85
C LYS A 105 3.00 -24.34 15.05
N LEU A 106 2.95 -24.06 13.75
CA LEU A 106 4.11 -24.09 12.86
C LEU A 106 5.20 -23.09 13.28
N ALA A 107 4.82 -21.87 13.68
CA ALA A 107 5.75 -20.87 14.18
C ALA A 107 6.47 -21.33 15.46
N GLY A 108 5.80 -22.12 16.31
CA GLY A 108 6.38 -22.70 17.51
C GLY A 108 7.47 -23.74 17.25
N GLU A 109 7.49 -24.37 16.07
CA GLU A 109 8.49 -25.37 15.67
C GLU A 109 9.87 -24.76 15.37
N LYS A 110 9.96 -23.42 15.19
CA LYS A 110 11.20 -22.67 14.95
C LYS A 110 12.06 -23.27 13.81
N LEU A 111 11.40 -23.71 12.74
CA LEU A 111 12.06 -24.27 11.56
C LEU A 111 13.01 -23.26 10.90
N PRO A 112 14.08 -23.73 10.22
CA PRO A 112 14.88 -22.89 9.32
C PRO A 112 14.00 -22.19 8.27
N HIS A 113 14.37 -20.97 7.88
CA HIS A 113 13.54 -20.09 7.04
C HIS A 113 12.98 -20.76 5.77
N ASP A 114 13.81 -21.51 5.04
CA ASP A 114 13.41 -22.17 3.80
C ASP A 114 12.40 -23.30 4.04
N GLN A 115 12.54 -24.03 5.16
CA GLN A 115 11.61 -25.09 5.54
C GLN A 115 10.28 -24.50 6.02
N PHE A 116 10.35 -23.43 6.82
CA PHE A 116 9.17 -22.68 7.26
C PHE A 116 8.36 -22.12 6.08
N LYS A 117 9.05 -21.55 5.08
CA LYS A 117 8.43 -21.01 3.86
C LYS A 117 7.68 -22.09 3.08
N LYS A 118 8.28 -23.28 2.90
CA LYS A 118 7.62 -24.42 2.26
C LYS A 118 6.41 -24.89 3.05
N ALA A 119 6.55 -25.02 4.37
CA ALA A 119 5.46 -25.45 5.24
C ALA A 119 4.27 -24.47 5.23
N ILE A 120 4.53 -23.16 5.28
CA ILE A 120 3.47 -22.13 5.14
C ILE A 120 2.77 -22.22 3.79
N ALA A 121 3.50 -22.40 2.70
CA ALA A 121 2.91 -22.49 1.36
C ALA A 121 1.97 -23.70 1.20
N SER A 122 2.18 -24.75 2.00
CA SER A 122 1.32 -25.94 2.02
C SER A 122 0.13 -25.86 2.98
N LEU A 123 0.01 -24.79 3.78
CA LEU A 123 -1.15 -24.60 4.66
C LEU A 123 -2.37 -24.29 3.79
N PRO A 124 -3.44 -25.11 3.86
CA PRO A 124 -4.67 -24.81 3.15
C PRO A 124 -5.31 -23.53 3.72
N SER A 125 -5.86 -22.72 2.82
CA SER A 125 -6.78 -21.62 3.12
C SER A 125 -8.09 -22.13 3.71
#